data_AF-A0A5N8VJ17-F1
#
_entry.id   AF-A0A5N8VJ17-F1
#
_cell.length_a   1.000
_cell.length_b   1.000
_cell.length_c   1.000
_cell.angle_alpha   90.00
_cell.angle_beta   90.00
_cell.angle_gamma   90.00
#
_symmetry.space_group_name_H-M   'P 1'
#
loop_
_entity.id
_entity.type
_entity.pdbx_description
1 polymer ?
#
loop_
_entity_poly.entity_id
_entity_poly.type
_entity_poly.pdbx_seq_one_letter_code
_entity_poly.pdbx_strand_id
1 'polypeptide(L)' 'MGDFLNVAADWLERGRPGEQSALAEAAAYGALLWSADGVRAYERQGEDAYRLTLVGAGSAMTYEIVGVEGGWLR' A
#
# COMPACT_ATOMS: atom_id res chain seq x y z
N MET A 1 27.13 6.81 -20.60
CA MET A 1 26.08 7.85 -20.70
C MET A 1 24.77 7.33 -21.33
N GLY A 2 24.80 6.42 -22.31
CA GLY A 2 23.57 5.90 -22.96
C GLY A 2 22.70 4.95 -22.12
N ASP A 3 23.28 4.31 -21.10
CA ASP A 3 22.57 3.29 -20.30
C ASP A 3 21.52 3.89 -19.35
N PHE A 4 21.82 5.06 -18.78
CA PHE A 4 20.92 5.76 -17.85
C PHE A 4 19.64 6.27 -18.53
N LEU A 5 19.72 6.74 -19.78
CA LEU A 5 18.56 7.26 -20.51
C LEU A 5 17.56 6.14 -20.85
N ASN A 6 18.05 4.93 -21.16
CA ASN A 6 17.20 3.77 -21.39
C ASN A 6 16.49 3.32 -20.11
N VAL A 7 17.20 3.31 -18.98
CA VAL A 7 16.61 3.00 -17.66
C VAL A 7 15.55 4.03 -17.29
N ALA A 8 15.79 5.32 -17.54
CA ALA A 8 14.82 6.38 -17.26
C ALA A 8 13.57 6.29 -18.16
N ALA A 9 13.74 5.93 -19.43
CA ALA A 9 12.62 5.69 -20.35
C ALA A 9 11.78 4.48 -19.90
N ASP A 10 12.44 3.37 -19.51
CA ASP A 10 11.76 2.18 -18.99
C ASP A 10 10.98 2.50 -17.70
N TRP A 11 11.52 3.35 -16.82
CA TRP A 11 10.82 3.83 -15.63
C TRP A 11 9.60 4.72 -15.95
N LEU A 12 9.64 5.51 -17.02
CA LEU A 12 8.48 6.30 -17.45
C LEU A 12 7.37 5.43 -18.06
N GLU A 13 7.75 4.40 -18.81
CA GLU A 13 6.78 3.50 -19.46
C GLU A 13 6.19 2.47 -18.51
N ARG A 14 7.00 1.97 -17.56
CA ARG A 14 6.62 0.85 -16.70
C ARG A 14 6.50 1.24 -15.23
N GLY A 15 6.95 2.42 -14.83
CA GLY A 15 7.08 2.81 -13.43
C GLY A 15 8.41 2.35 -12.85
N ARG A 16 8.91 3.06 -11.82
CA ARG A 16 10.19 2.70 -11.20
C ARG A 16 10.09 1.36 -10.47
N PRO A 17 11.18 0.56 -10.43
CA PRO A 17 11.30 -0.54 -9.49
C PRO A 17 11.02 -0.04 -8.07
N GLY A 18 9.98 -0.60 -7.42
CA GLY A 18 9.46 -0.12 -6.14
C GLY A 18 8.14 0.67 -6.23
N GLU A 19 7.96 1.51 -7.26
CA GLU A 19 6.67 2.19 -7.51
C GLU A 19 5.61 1.19 -7.99
N GLN A 20 5.98 0.27 -8.88
CA GLN A 20 5.07 -0.81 -9.27
C GLN A 20 4.63 -1.67 -8.08
N SER A 21 5.56 -1.99 -7.17
CA SER A 21 5.25 -2.78 -5.98
C SER A 21 4.31 -2.02 -5.05
N ALA A 22 4.57 -0.72 -4.83
CA ALA A 22 3.71 0.13 -4.03
C ALA A 22 2.30 0.29 -4.65
N LEU A 23 2.21 0.44 -5.97
CA LEU A 23 0.94 0.52 -6.70
C LEU A 23 0.17 -0.81 -6.65
N ALA A 24 0.86 -1.94 -6.83
CA ALA A 24 0.24 -3.26 -6.74
C ALA A 24 -0.29 -3.55 -5.33
N GLU A 25 0.48 -3.20 -4.31
CA GLU A 25 0.04 -3.30 -2.92
C GLU A 25 -1.10 -2.33 -2.61
N ALA A 26 -1.08 -1.11 -3.14
CA ALA A 26 -2.18 -0.18 -2.94
C ALA A 26 -3.48 -0.66 -3.60
N ALA A 27 -3.38 -1.28 -4.78
CA ALA A 27 -4.52 -1.93 -5.44
C ALA A 27 -5.04 -3.15 -4.65
N ALA A 28 -4.14 -3.92 -4.02
CA ALA A 28 -4.50 -5.09 -3.24
C ALA A 28 -5.10 -4.74 -1.87
N TYR A 29 -4.43 -3.85 -1.13
CA TYR A 29 -4.65 -3.62 0.30
C TYR A 29 -5.27 -2.25 0.63
N GLY A 30 -5.23 -1.29 -0.28
CA GLY A 30 -5.83 0.05 -0.13
C GLY A 30 -4.81 1.17 0.00
N ALA A 31 -5.22 2.31 0.55
CA ALA A 31 -4.34 3.48 0.70
C ALA A 31 -3.29 3.23 1.80
N LEU A 32 -2.03 3.61 1.57
CA LEU A 32 -0.98 3.51 2.58
C LEU A 32 -1.22 4.56 3.67
N LEU A 33 -1.41 4.11 4.92
CA LEU A 33 -1.53 4.97 6.09
C LEU A 33 -0.16 5.36 6.64
N TRP A 34 0.70 4.35 6.87
CA TRP A 34 2.02 4.54 7.43
C TRP A 34 2.95 3.38 7.09
N SER A 35 4.25 3.60 7.24
CA SER A 35 5.30 2.62 7.02
C SER A 35 6.43 2.86 8.02
N ALA A 36 6.84 1.82 8.76
CA ALA A 36 8.03 1.84 9.62
C ALA A 36 8.62 0.44 9.78
N ASP A 37 9.95 0.35 9.86
CA ASP A 37 10.70 -0.88 10.15
C ASP A 37 10.30 -2.10 9.29
N GLY A 38 10.03 -1.87 8.00
CA GLY A 38 9.64 -2.91 7.05
C GLY A 38 8.19 -3.39 7.17
N VAL A 39 7.40 -2.77 8.04
CA VAL A 39 5.95 -2.96 8.17
C VAL A 39 5.23 -1.79 7.51
N ARG A 40 4.22 -2.11 6.71
CA ARG A 40 3.36 -1.15 6.02
C ARG A 40 1.91 -1.38 6.41
N ALA A 41 1.20 -0.31 6.74
CA ALA A 41 -0.21 -0.35 7.09
C ALA A 41 -1.05 0.29 5.99
N TYR A 42 -2.04 -0.44 5.51
CA TYR A 42 -2.96 0.00 4.46
C TYR A 42 -4.38 0.06 4.99
N GLU A 43 -5.12 1.06 4.54
CA GLU A 43 -6.55 1.19 4.80
C GLU A 43 -7.38 0.98 3.54
N ARG A 44 -8.50 0.27 3.70
CA ARG A 44 -9.51 0.18 2.66
C ARG A 44 -10.88 0.37 3.27
N GLN A 45 -11.57 1.42 2.83
CA GLN A 45 -12.97 1.62 3.15
C GLN A 45 -13.83 0.68 2.28
N GLY A 46 -14.48 -0.28 2.92
CA GLY A 46 -15.58 -1.05 2.33
C GLY A 46 -16.92 -0.35 2.55
N GLU A 47 -17.99 -0.94 2.04
CA GLU A 47 -19.36 -0.42 2.17
C GLU A 47 -19.81 -0.40 3.64
N ASP A 48 -19.59 -1.51 4.35
CA ASP A 48 -20.07 -1.70 5.74
C ASP A 48 -18.96 -1.72 6.80
N ALA A 49 -17.69 -1.79 6.36
CA ALA A 49 -16.56 -1.98 7.27
C ALA A 49 -15.31 -1.28 6.77
N TYR A 50 -14.47 -0.90 7.72
CA TYR A 50 -13.13 -0.41 7.43
C TYR A 50 -12.12 -1.56 7.60
N ARG A 51 -11.22 -1.74 6.64
CA ARG A 51 -10.18 -2.78 6.71
C ARG A 51 -8.81 -2.16 6.90
N LEU A 52 -8.09 -2.63 7.91
CA LEU A 52 -6.68 -2.33 8.13
C LEU A 52 -5.86 -3.56 7.76
N THR A 53 -4.92 -3.43 6.84
CA THR A 53 -3.98 -4.52 6.48
C THR A 53 -2.56 -4.15 6.87
N LEU A 54 -1.91 -4.98 7.67
CA LEU A 54 -0.49 -4.88 8.00
C LEU A 54 0.30 -5.85 7.13
N VAL A 55 1.29 -5.35 6.39
CA VAL A 55 2.15 -6.14 5.49
C VAL A 55 3.60 -6.02 5.94
N GLY A 56 4.26 -7.15 6.19
CA GLY A 56 5.66 -7.19 6.61
C GLY A 56 6.28 -8.58 6.46
N ALA A 57 7.58 -8.63 6.16
CA ALA A 57 8.40 -9.86 6.07
C ALA A 57 7.78 -11.00 5.23
N GLY A 58 7.07 -10.67 4.14
CA GLY A 58 6.41 -11.65 3.26
C GLY A 58 5.08 -12.18 3.78
N SER A 59 4.53 -11.57 4.84
CA SER A 59 3.22 -11.88 5.39
C SER A 59 2.29 -10.67 5.35
N ALA A 60 0.99 -10.94 5.36
CA ALA A 60 -0.05 -9.93 5.46
C ALA A 60 -1.10 -10.36 6.48
N MET A 61 -1.53 -9.42 7.32
CA MET A 61 -2.58 -9.62 8.32
C MET A 61 -3.64 -8.54 8.17
N THR A 62 -4.88 -8.94 7.93
CA THR A 62 -6.01 -8.03 7.71
C THR A 62 -6.96 -8.08 8.90
N TYR A 63 -7.32 -6.90 9.38
CA TYR A 63 -8.31 -6.68 10.41
C TYR A 63 -9.53 -6.01 9.80
N GLU A 64 -10.71 -6.55 10.08
CA GLU A 64 -11.96 -5.91 9.75
C GLU A 64 -12.47 -5.16 10.98
N ILE A 65 -12.60 -3.84 10.85
CA ILE A 65 -13.09 -2.95 11.89
C ILE A 65 -14.59 -2.77 11.65
N VAL A 66 -15.38 -3.62 12.33
CA VAL A 66 -16.85 -3.59 12.34
C VAL A 66 -17.34 -2.73 13.50
N GLY A 67 -17.31 -1.41 13.30
CA GLY A 67 -17.77 -0.43 14.28
C GLY A 67 -16.71 -0.06 15.33
N VAL A 68 -16.62 1.23 15.62
CA VAL A 68 -15.81 1.78 16.70
C VAL A 68 -16.78 2.24 17.78
N GLU A 69 -16.76 1.63 18.97
CA GLU A 69 -17.41 2.22 20.15
C GLU A 69 -16.74 3.58 20.43
N GLY A 70 -17.31 4.66 19.89
CA GLY A 70 -16.75 6.01 20.05
C GLY A 70 -16.77 6.91 18.81
N GLY A 71 -17.22 6.41 17.66
CA GLY A 71 -17.28 7.21 16.43
C GLY A 71 -15.95 7.28 15.68
N TRP A 72 -16.04 7.69 14.41
CA TRP A 72 -14.94 7.73 13.46
C TRP A 72 -13.76 8.54 14.02
N LEU A 73 -12.55 7.96 13.97
CA LEU A 73 -11.29 8.67 14.15
C LEU A 73 -11.28 9.83 13.14
N ARG A 74 -11.45 11.06 13.63
CA ARG A 74 -11.34 12.30 12.86
C ARG A 74 -10.05 13.01 13.23
#